data_AF-A0A5C8TFQ3-F1
#
_entry.id   AF-A0A5C8TFQ3-F1
#
_cell.length_a   1.000
_cell.length_b   1.000
_cell.length_c   1.000
_cell.angle_alpha   90.00
_cell.angle_beta   90.00
_cell.angle_gamma   90.00
#
_symmetry.space_group_name_H-M   'P 1'
#
loop_
_entity.id
_entity.type
_entity.pdbx_description
1 polymer ?
#
loop_
_entity_poly.entity_id
_entity_poly.type
_entity_poly.pdbx_seq_one_letter_code
_entity_poly.pdbx_strand_id
1 'polypeptide(L)' 'MAISPELSALLDRIPEPAALRQLPESELQAVADAVRAEMIDAVSITGGHLGSGLGVVELTVALHHVFDTPDDRIVWD' A
#
# COMPACT_ATOMS: atom_id res chain seq x y z
N MET A 1 -17.41 0.45 2.97
CA MET A 1 -17.40 0.47 4.45
C MET A 1 -16.26 1.38 4.77
N ALA A 2 -16.53 2.60 5.23
CA ALA A 2 -15.50 3.63 5.30
C ALA A 2 -14.27 3.15 6.08
N ILE A 3 -13.09 3.36 5.49
CA ILE A 3 -11.79 3.17 6.14
C ILE A 3 -11.75 3.86 7.50
N SER A 4 -11.09 3.24 8.48
CA SER A 4 -10.96 3.85 9.81
C SER A 4 -10.08 5.11 9.72
N PRO A 5 -10.38 6.16 10.51
CA PRO A 5 -9.57 7.39 10.51
C PRO A 5 -8.09 7.14 10.86
N GLU A 6 -7.82 6.11 11.65
CA GLU A 6 -6.46 5.73 12.09
C GLU A 6 -5.60 5.21 10.92
N LEU A 7 -6.19 4.40 10.03
CA LEU A 7 -5.49 3.88 8.85
C LEU A 7 -5.26 4.98 7.80
N SER A 8 -6.24 5.87 7.61
CA SER A 8 -6.10 7.05 6.76
C SER A 8 -4.96 7.94 7.25
N ALA A 9 -4.92 8.25 8.55
CA ALA A 9 -3.88 9.09 9.12
C ALA A 9 -2.47 8.47 9.04
N LEU A 10 -2.37 7.13 8.99
CA LEU A 10 -1.09 6.46 8.74
C LEU A 10 -0.60 6.69 7.31
N LEU A 11 -1.47 6.50 6.31
CA LEU A 11 -1.12 6.70 4.90
C LEU A 11 -0.88 8.16 4.56
N ASP A 12 -1.55 9.11 5.24
CA ASP A 12 -1.29 10.55 5.11
C ASP A 12 0.17 10.92 5.49
N ARG A 13 0.84 10.11 6.33
CA ARG A 13 2.26 10.28 6.67
C ARG A 13 3.21 9.71 5.61
N ILE A 14 2.69 8.99 4.61
CA ILE A 14 3.42 8.29 3.56
C ILE A 14 2.89 8.78 2.19
N PRO A 15 3.10 10.06 1.83
CA PRO A 15 2.51 10.64 0.63
C PRO A 15 3.10 10.10 -0.68
N GLU A 16 4.26 9.42 -0.61
CA GLU A 16 4.94 8.86 -1.77
C GLU A 16 5.67 7.54 -1.42
N PRO A 17 5.88 6.63 -2.38
CA PRO A 17 6.49 5.33 -2.13
C PRO A 17 7.90 5.41 -1.51
N ALA A 18 8.66 6.45 -1.85
CA ALA A 18 10.01 6.68 -1.31
C ALA A 18 10.03 6.84 0.22
N ALA A 19 8.92 7.32 0.81
CA ALA A 19 8.79 7.46 2.26
C ALA A 19 8.79 6.09 2.98
N LEU A 20 8.40 5.01 2.30
CA LEU A 20 8.42 3.65 2.87
C LEU A 20 9.82 3.23 3.27
N ARG A 21 10.86 3.65 2.53
CA ARG A 21 12.27 3.31 2.82
C ARG A 21 12.78 3.88 4.14
N GLN A 22 12.11 4.90 4.69
CA GLN A 22 12.49 5.53 5.95
C GLN A 22 11.79 4.90 7.16
N LEU A 23 10.85 3.99 6.93
CA LEU A 23 10.12 3.33 8.01
C LEU A 23 10.93 2.14 8.54
N PRO A 24 10.84 1.83 9.85
CA PRO A 24 11.34 0.55 10.34
C PRO A 24 10.51 -0.59 9.75
N GLU A 25 11.15 -1.74 9.49
CA GLU A 25 10.47 -2.93 8.94
C GLU A 25 9.23 -3.34 9.76
N SER A 26 9.24 -3.10 11.07
CA SER A 26 8.12 -3.37 11.98
C SER A 26 6.84 -2.59 11.67
N GLU A 27 6.94 -1.46 10.96
CA GLU A 27 5.78 -0.65 10.56
C GLU A 27 5.19 -1.08 9.22
N LEU A 28 5.90 -1.88 8.40
CA LEU A 28 5.46 -2.22 7.04
C LEU A 28 4.16 -3.02 7.01
N GLN A 29 3.91 -3.88 8.00
CA GLN A 29 2.65 -4.61 8.11
C GLN A 29 1.46 -3.66 8.31
N ALA A 30 1.60 -2.66 9.17
CA ALA A 30 0.54 -1.68 9.41
C ALA A 30 0.24 -0.86 8.15
N VAL A 31 1.27 -0.55 7.37
CA VAL A 31 1.10 0.12 6.08
C VAL A 31 0.37 -0.77 5.08
N ALA A 32 0.76 -2.04 4.95
CA ALA A 32 0.06 -2.99 4.08
C ALA A 32 -1.42 -3.14 4.46
N ASP A 33 -1.72 -3.19 5.75
CA ASP A 33 -3.09 -3.28 6.24
C ASP A 33 -3.91 -2.02 5.91
N ALA A 34 -3.31 -0.83 6.03
CA ALA A 34 -3.94 0.42 5.65
C ALA A 34 -4.20 0.49 4.14
N VAL A 35 -3.21 0.17 3.31
CA VAL A 35 -3.35 0.15 1.83
C VAL A 35 -4.44 -0.83 1.41
N ARG A 36 -4.49 -2.02 2.03
CA ARG A 36 -5.54 -3.01 1.75
C ARG A 36 -6.93 -2.46 2.08
N ALA A 37 -7.08 -1.85 3.26
CA ALA A 37 -8.36 -1.32 3.68
C ALA A 37 -8.85 -0.22 2.72
N GLU A 38 -7.96 0.68 2.31
CA GLU A 38 -8.28 1.74 1.35
C GLU A 38 -8.61 1.18 -0.03
N MET A 39 -7.84 0.19 -0.51
CA MET A 39 -8.14 -0.49 -1.76
C MET A 39 -9.53 -1.12 -1.74
N ILE A 40 -9.90 -1.84 -0.66
CA ILE A 40 -11.23 -2.45 -0.50
C ILE A 40 -12.33 -1.39 -0.50
N ASP A 41 -12.15 -0.27 0.20
CA ASP A 41 -13.18 0.76 0.25
C ASP A 41 -13.36 1.44 -1.12
N ALA A 42 -12.26 1.80 -1.78
CA ALA A 42 -12.28 2.46 -3.10
C ALA A 42 -12.98 1.61 -4.17
N VAL A 43 -12.74 0.30 -4.19
CA VAL A 43 -13.31 -0.63 -5.17
C VAL A 43 -14.69 -1.18 -4.77
N SER A 44 -15.08 -1.08 -3.49
CA SER A 44 -16.41 -1.52 -3.01
C SER A 44 -17.56 -0.79 -3.71
N ILE A 45 -17.28 0.38 -4.27
CA ILE A 45 -18.24 1.25 -4.97
C ILE A 45 -18.38 0.86 -6.44
N THR A 46 -17.33 0.32 -7.07
CA THR A 46 -17.23 0.16 -8.53
C THR A 46 -17.39 -1.28 -9.02
N GLY A 47 -17.02 -2.29 -8.21
CA GLY A 47 -17.05 -3.71 -8.59
C GLY A 47 -15.98 -4.08 -9.65
N GLY A 48 -15.33 -5.24 -9.52
CA GLY A 48 -14.26 -5.67 -10.43
C GLY A 48 -13.36 -6.80 -9.91
N HIS A 49 -12.28 -7.12 -10.63
CA HIS A 49 -11.29 -8.14 -10.26
C HIS A 49 -10.40 -7.65 -9.10
N LEU A 50 -10.96 -7.62 -7.88
CA LEU A 50 -10.24 -7.22 -6.66
C LEU A 50 -9.14 -8.20 -6.24
N GLY A 51 -9.33 -9.49 -6.53
CA GLY A 51 -8.51 -10.55 -5.93
C GLY A 51 -7.03 -10.43 -6.28
N SER A 52 -6.70 -10.02 -7.50
CA SER A 52 -5.31 -9.88 -7.95
C SER A 52 -4.60 -8.72 -7.26
N GLY A 53 -5.26 -7.57 -7.14
CA GLY A 53 -4.68 -6.39 -6.48
C GLY A 53 -4.50 -6.58 -4.97
N LEU A 54 -5.48 -7.20 -4.29
CA LEU A 54 -5.38 -7.49 -2.86
C LEU A 54 -4.28 -8.52 -2.54
N GLY A 55 -3.97 -9.42 -3.47
CA GLY A 55 -2.97 -10.47 -3.29
C GLY A 55 -1.51 -9.99 -3.38
N VAL A 56 -1.27 -8.75 -3.83
CA VAL A 56 0.09 -8.21 -4.04
C VAL A 56 0.42 -7.01 -3.15
N VAL A 57 -0.44 -6.68 -2.17
CA VAL A 57 -0.27 -5.49 -1.32
C VAL A 57 1.05 -5.53 -0.54
N GLU A 58 1.31 -6.61 0.20
CA GLU A 58 2.56 -6.79 0.95
C GLU A 58 3.79 -6.74 0.03
N LEU A 59 3.71 -7.42 -1.12
CA LEU A 59 4.80 -7.44 -2.07
C LEU A 59 5.09 -6.03 -2.58
N THR A 60 4.06 -5.26 -2.90
CA THR A 60 4.20 -3.88 -3.39
C THR A 60 4.84 -2.98 -2.34
N VAL A 61 4.40 -3.07 -1.08
CA VAL A 61 4.99 -2.32 0.04
C VAL A 61 6.46 -2.70 0.24
N ALA A 62 6.77 -4.00 0.24
CA ALA A 62 8.14 -4.49 0.40
C ALA A 62 9.06 -4.05 -0.75
N LEU A 63 8.57 -4.10 -2.00
CA LEU A 63 9.35 -3.66 -3.14
C LEU A 63 9.70 -2.17 -3.06
N HIS A 64 8.74 -1.31 -2.71
CA HIS A 64 9.01 0.13 -2.55
C HIS A 64 9.83 0.46 -1.31
N HIS A 65 9.85 -0.40 -0.29
CA HIS A 65 10.73 -0.27 0.87
C HIS A 65 12.18 -0.66 0.54
N VAL A 66 12.40 -1.64 -0.34
CA VAL A 66 13.74 -2.16 -0.66
C VAL A 66 14.38 -1.46 -1.86
N PHE A 67 13.60 -1.17 -2.90
CA PHE A 67 14.09 -0.60 -4.15
C PHE A 67 13.96 0.93 -4.19
N ASP A 68 14.89 1.57 -4.89
CA ASP A 68 14.91 3.02 -5.07
C ASP A 68 14.00 3.47 -6.22
N THR A 69 12.70 3.19 -6.13
CA THR A 69 11.75 3.68 -7.12
C THR A 69 11.58 5.20 -7.00
N PRO A 70 11.51 5.96 -8.13
CA PRO A 70 11.34 5.48 -9.50
C PRO A 70 12.63 5.23 -10.30
N ASP A 71 13.82 5.36 -9.70
CA ASP A 71 15.10 5.10 -10.38
C ASP A 71 15.23 3.60 -10.71
N ASP A 72 14.99 2.75 -9.71
CA ASP A 72 14.72 1.34 -9.91
C ASP A 72 13.33 1.15 -10.55
N ARG A 73 13.26 0.30 -11.56
CA ARG A 73 12.03 0.02 -12.32
C ARG A 73 11.41 -1.29 -11.88
N ILE A 74 10.19 -1.21 -11.34
CA ILE A 74 9.34 -2.36 -11.06
C ILE A 74 8.39 -2.55 -12.25
N VAL A 75 8.35 -3.76 -12.79
CA VAL A 75 7.43 -4.16 -13.86
C VAL A 75 6.58 -5.30 -13.34
N TRP A 76 5.25 -5.16 -13.45
CA TRP A 76 4.28 -6.21 -13.16
C TRP A 76 3.89 -6.87 -14.49
N ASP A 77 3.87 -8.21 -14.53
CA ASP A 77 3.33 -8.98 -15.66
C ASP A 77 1.81 -8.86 -15.77
#